data_AF-A0A9P7G7P2-F1
#
_entry.id   AF-A0A9P7G7P2-F1
#
_cell.length_a   1.000
_cell.length_b   1.000
_cell.length_c   1.000
_cell.angle_alpha   90.00
_cell.angle_beta   90.00
_cell.angle_gamma   90.00
#
_symmetry.space_group_name_H-M   'P 1'
#
loop_
_entity.id
_entity.type
_entity.pdbx_description
1 polymer ?
#
loop_
_entity_poly.entity_id
_entity_poly.type
_entity_poly.pdbx_seq_one_letter_code
_entity_poly.pdbx_strand_id
1 'polypeptide(L)'
;MRYRADKTLQLVHTLQAVVDQWITHVSFSSWILVHTGTCKNVCREAHVAYAASDGTVGFFKVTQTFEQPSDQDTTTLRLTFNTEVRLHGPNITGVTGLSWVEIPDKRRILVYTKPGILYLWCPPSPNIGWTGYRSFRLQTQKLSVSSSALHPSSSVQYIRPLDALLLTLFDGSFHVFHNLSSEPSTTPRSTPGFKEPVTSENLSNASRSIFIQSEEGVEFSDMNRITGLTSYDGSSTFIWIQECVVDLT
;
A
#
# COMPACT_ATOMS: atom_id res chain seq x y z
N MET A 1 -15.52 13.87 -3.11
CA MET A 1 -15.81 15.04 -3.97
C MET A 1 -16.24 14.53 -5.35
N ARG A 2 -17.08 15.27 -6.08
CA ARG A 2 -17.46 14.93 -7.47
C ARG A 2 -17.05 16.09 -8.39
N TYR A 3 -16.36 15.76 -9.48
CA TYR A 3 -16.09 16.70 -10.56
C TYR A 3 -17.24 16.66 -11.58
N ARG A 4 -17.65 17.82 -12.08
CA ARG A 4 -18.48 17.94 -13.28
C ARG A 4 -17.80 18.93 -14.20
N ALA A 5 -17.72 18.63 -15.50
CA ALA A 5 -16.98 19.45 -16.45
C ALA A 5 -17.53 20.90 -16.54
N ASP A 6 -18.79 21.09 -16.18
CA ASP A 6 -19.54 22.36 -16.19
C ASP A 6 -19.66 23.02 -14.80
N LYS A 7 -19.16 22.40 -13.72
CA LYS A 7 -19.28 22.92 -12.35
C LYS A 7 -17.96 22.89 -11.57
N THR A 8 -17.89 23.74 -10.54
CA THR A 8 -16.90 23.67 -9.47
C THR A 8 -17.02 22.34 -8.68
N LEU A 9 -15.95 21.96 -8.00
CA LEU A 9 -15.90 20.81 -7.09
C LEU A 9 -17.14 20.73 -6.19
N GLN A 10 -17.85 19.59 -6.22
CA GLN A 10 -19.01 19.35 -5.34
C GLN A 10 -18.61 18.49 -4.14
N LEU A 11 -18.85 19.02 -2.93
CA LEU A 11 -18.85 18.22 -1.71
C LEU A 11 -20.07 17.30 -1.72
N VAL A 12 -19.83 15.99 -1.65
CA VAL A 12 -20.91 14.98 -1.69
C VAL A 12 -21.30 14.54 -0.29
N HIS A 13 -20.32 14.39 0.59
CA HIS A 13 -20.52 13.91 1.95
C HIS A 13 -19.33 14.31 2.83
N THR A 14 -19.59 14.54 4.11
CA THR A 14 -18.57 14.74 5.16
C THR A 14 -18.83 13.72 6.24
N LEU A 15 -17.83 12.88 6.53
CA LEU A 15 -17.88 11.96 7.66
C LEU A 15 -17.51 12.73 8.92
N GLN A 16 -18.47 12.86 9.84
CA GLN A 16 -18.22 13.47 11.14
C GLN A 16 -17.55 12.43 12.07
N ALA A 17 -16.55 12.89 12.83
CA ALA A 17 -15.91 12.13 13.90
C ALA A 17 -15.33 10.76 13.49
N VAL A 18 -14.55 10.70 12.41
CA VAL A 18 -13.77 9.48 12.08
C VAL A 18 -12.71 9.22 13.15
N VAL A 19 -11.99 10.27 13.55
CA VAL A 19 -11.02 10.30 14.65
C VAL A 19 -10.90 11.74 15.16
N ASP A 20 -10.55 11.92 16.43
CA ASP A 20 -10.30 13.25 17.02
C ASP A 20 -8.91 13.80 16.66
N GLN A 21 -8.04 12.93 16.14
CA GLN A 21 -6.65 13.21 15.80
C GLN A 21 -6.49 13.52 14.31
N TRP A 22 -5.37 14.14 13.95
CA TRP A 22 -5.06 14.46 12.56
C TRP A 22 -4.89 13.19 11.74
N ILE A 23 -5.60 13.09 10.62
CA ILE A 23 -5.38 12.02 9.64
C ILE A 23 -4.06 12.32 8.91
N THR A 24 -3.10 11.42 9.03
CA THR A 24 -1.76 11.54 8.43
C THR A 24 -1.64 10.78 7.12
N HIS A 25 -2.41 9.71 6.95
CA HIS A 25 -2.41 8.89 5.73
C HIS A 25 -3.83 8.51 5.36
N VAL A 26 -4.09 8.41 4.06
CA VAL A 26 -5.33 7.88 3.49
C VAL A 26 -4.98 6.96 2.33
N SER A 27 -5.64 5.81 2.25
CA SER A 27 -5.52 4.92 1.10
C SER A 27 -6.89 4.44 0.66
N PHE A 28 -7.13 4.48 -0.65
CA PHE A 28 -8.40 4.10 -1.26
C PHE A 28 -8.22 2.83 -2.08
N SER A 29 -8.99 1.78 -1.79
CA SER A 29 -8.93 0.54 -2.55
C SER A 29 -9.59 0.69 -3.92
N SER A 30 -9.36 -0.25 -4.83
CA SER A 30 -10.12 -0.28 -6.08
C SER A 30 -11.61 -0.54 -5.82
N TRP A 31 -12.47 -0.02 -6.71
CA TRP A 31 -13.89 -0.35 -6.71
C TRP A 31 -14.10 -1.77 -7.22
N ILE A 32 -14.83 -2.57 -6.45
CA ILE A 32 -15.20 -3.95 -6.82
C ILE A 32 -16.69 -3.98 -7.11
N LEU A 33 -17.08 -4.64 -8.20
CA LEU A 33 -18.48 -4.91 -8.51
C LEU A 33 -19.02 -5.97 -7.55
N VAL A 34 -20.05 -5.63 -6.79
CA VAL A 34 -20.64 -6.53 -5.79
C VAL A 34 -21.92 -7.17 -6.29
N HIS A 35 -22.73 -6.39 -7.00
CA HIS A 35 -23.97 -6.89 -7.57
C HIS A 35 -24.22 -6.26 -8.94
N THR A 36 -24.42 -7.12 -9.93
CA THR A 36 -25.06 -6.78 -11.20
C THR A 36 -26.53 -7.13 -11.06
N GLY A 37 -27.36 -6.18 -10.63
CA GLY A 37 -28.80 -6.37 -10.70
C GLY A 37 -29.27 -6.47 -12.15
N THR A 38 -30.58 -6.67 -12.35
CA THR A 38 -31.26 -6.62 -13.66
C THR A 38 -31.03 -5.29 -14.37
N CYS A 39 -29.92 -5.14 -15.11
CA CYS A 39 -29.46 -4.00 -15.94
C CYS A 39 -29.54 -2.56 -15.38
N LYS A 40 -30.29 -2.31 -14.29
CA LYS A 40 -30.74 -0.99 -13.83
C LYS A 40 -30.14 -0.60 -12.48
N ASN A 41 -29.56 -1.56 -11.75
CA ASN A 41 -28.92 -1.34 -10.46
C ASN A 41 -27.52 -1.96 -10.45
N VAL A 42 -26.49 -1.10 -10.47
CA VAL A 42 -25.09 -1.51 -10.35
C VAL A 42 -24.58 -1.08 -8.98
N CYS A 43 -24.11 -2.06 -8.19
CA CYS A 43 -23.56 -1.82 -6.86
C CYS A 43 -22.05 -2.11 -6.85
N ARG A 44 -21.26 -1.12 -6.46
CA ARG A 44 -19.80 -1.22 -6.31
C ARG A 44 -19.39 -0.93 -4.87
N GLU A 45 -18.30 -1.54 -4.44
CA GLU A 45 -17.73 -1.34 -3.11
C GLU A 45 -16.24 -1.06 -3.15
N ALA A 46 -15.81 -0.08 -2.37
CA ALA A 46 -14.42 0.25 -2.11
C ALA A 46 -14.20 0.40 -0.60
N HIS A 47 -12.96 0.45 -0.16
CA HIS A 47 -12.60 0.75 1.22
C HIS A 47 -11.68 1.95 1.26
N VAL A 48 -11.88 2.81 2.26
CA VAL A 48 -10.98 3.92 2.56
C VAL A 48 -10.33 3.61 3.89
N ALA A 49 -9.04 3.36 3.86
CA ALA A 49 -8.22 3.25 5.05
C ALA A 49 -7.66 4.62 5.41
N TYR A 50 -7.45 4.83 6.70
CA TYR A 50 -6.78 6.01 7.22
C TYR A 50 -5.84 5.63 8.36
N ALA A 51 -4.86 6.49 8.58
CA ALA A 51 -4.05 6.49 9.79
C ALA A 51 -4.07 7.87 10.43
N ALA A 52 -4.05 7.92 11.76
CA ALA A 52 -4.04 9.15 12.53
C ALA A 52 -2.67 9.43 13.18
N SER A 53 -2.48 10.66 13.67
CA SER A 53 -1.22 11.11 14.27
C SER A 53 -0.85 10.40 15.56
N ASP A 54 -1.82 9.76 16.22
CA ASP A 54 -1.62 8.91 17.40
C ASP A 54 -1.37 7.44 17.02
N GLY A 55 -1.09 7.15 15.75
CA GLY A 55 -0.81 5.77 15.30
C GLY A 55 -2.03 4.87 15.18
N THR A 56 -3.25 5.39 15.36
CA THR A 56 -4.50 4.68 15.07
C THR A 56 -4.58 4.34 13.59
N VAL A 57 -5.05 3.13 13.26
CA VAL A 57 -5.34 2.69 11.89
C VAL A 57 -6.76 2.16 11.84
N GLY A 58 -7.53 2.65 10.90
CA GLY A 58 -8.90 2.21 10.67
C GLY A 58 -9.25 2.28 9.19
N PHE A 59 -10.42 1.76 8.86
CA PHE A 59 -10.99 1.94 7.54
C PHE A 59 -12.52 1.92 7.60
N PHE A 60 -13.15 2.40 6.54
CA PHE A 60 -14.59 2.26 6.34
C PHE A 60 -14.88 1.76 4.93
N LYS A 61 -16.00 1.06 4.78
CA LYS A 61 -16.49 0.61 3.48
C LYS A 61 -17.31 1.72 2.83
N VAL A 62 -17.05 1.97 1.55
CA VAL A 62 -17.85 2.86 0.71
C VAL A 62 -18.59 2.01 -0.31
N THR A 63 -19.91 2.12 -0.31
CA THR A 63 -20.77 1.48 -1.30
C THR A 63 -21.33 2.53 -2.24
N GLN A 64 -21.26 2.25 -3.53
CA GLN A 64 -21.76 3.08 -4.60
C GLN A 64 -22.87 2.35 -5.32
N THR A 65 -24.06 2.94 -5.35
CA THR A 65 -25.22 2.41 -6.07
C THR A 65 -25.63 3.38 -7.17
N PHE A 66 -25.74 2.85 -8.37
CA PHE A 66 -26.35 3.55 -9.51
C PHE A 66 -27.76 3.03 -9.68
N GLU A 67 -28.74 3.92 -9.60
CA GLU A 67 -30.15 3.62 -9.82
C GLU A 67 -30.59 4.35 -11.09
N GLN A 68 -31.15 3.61 -12.05
CA GLN A 68 -31.81 4.18 -13.22
C GLN A 68 -33.32 3.94 -13.12
N PRO A 69 -34.12 4.98 -12.82
CA PRO A 69 -35.57 4.85 -12.79
C PRO A 69 -36.11 4.44 -14.17
N SER A 70 -37.17 3.63 -14.20
CA SER A 70 -37.75 3.14 -15.48
C SER A 70 -38.30 4.24 -16.38
N ASP A 71 -38.66 5.39 -15.80
CA ASP A 71 -39.32 6.51 -16.50
C ASP A 71 -38.42 7.76 -16.64
N GLN A 72 -37.14 7.69 -16.27
CA GLN A 72 -36.25 8.86 -16.32
C GLN A 72 -34.89 8.55 -16.95
N ASP A 73 -34.42 9.45 -17.82
CA ASP A 73 -33.07 9.42 -18.40
C ASP A 73 -31.97 9.79 -17.38
N THR A 74 -32.33 10.16 -16.16
CA THR A 74 -31.36 10.58 -15.14
C THR A 74 -30.93 9.43 -14.23
N THR A 75 -29.66 9.03 -14.34
CA THR A 75 -29.04 8.10 -13.38
C THR A 75 -28.76 8.81 -12.05
N THR A 76 -29.32 8.29 -10.96
CA THR A 76 -29.02 8.76 -9.60
C THR A 76 -27.87 7.97 -9.00
N LEU A 77 -26.85 8.70 -8.55
CA LEU A 77 -25.69 8.16 -7.84
C LEU A 77 -25.91 8.30 -6.33
N ARG A 78 -25.95 7.17 -5.63
CA ARG A 78 -26.00 7.12 -4.17
C ARG A 78 -24.70 6.56 -3.61
N LEU A 79 -24.14 7.23 -2.60
CA LEU A 79 -22.99 6.75 -1.83
C LEU A 79 -23.46 6.46 -0.40
N THR A 80 -23.08 5.30 0.12
CA THR A 80 -23.26 4.95 1.54
C THR A 80 -21.92 4.59 2.15
N PHE A 81 -21.73 4.96 3.41
CA PHE A 81 -20.53 4.71 4.18
C PHE A 81 -20.91 3.83 5.36
N ASN A 82 -20.24 2.69 5.51
CA ASN A 82 -20.49 1.78 6.63
C ASN A 82 -19.67 2.21 7.87
N THR A 83 -20.04 1.64 9.02
CA THR A 83 -19.34 1.82 10.29
C THR A 83 -17.83 1.61 10.15
N GLU A 84 -17.08 2.49 10.81
CA GLU A 84 -15.63 2.39 10.97
C GLU A 84 -15.25 1.02 11.54
N VAL A 85 -14.25 0.39 10.93
CA VAL A 85 -13.53 -0.74 11.48
C VAL A 85 -12.18 -0.23 11.96
N ARG A 86 -11.99 -0.20 13.28
CA ARG A 86 -10.72 0.16 13.90
C ARG A 86 -9.83 -1.07 13.94
N LEU A 87 -8.70 -1.01 13.24
CA LEU A 87 -7.76 -2.12 13.14
C LEU A 87 -6.69 -2.07 14.22
N HIS A 88 -6.17 -0.88 14.47
CA HIS A 88 -5.18 -0.63 15.51
C HIS A 88 -5.57 0.62 16.28
N GLY A 89 -5.58 0.55 17.60
CA GLY A 89 -5.83 1.71 18.46
C GLY A 89 -4.62 2.65 18.55
N PRO A 90 -4.74 3.71 19.37
CA PRO A 90 -3.66 4.66 19.60
C PRO A 90 -2.38 3.97 20.09
N ASN A 91 -1.24 4.39 19.58
CA ASN A 91 0.09 3.92 19.95
C ASN A 91 1.07 5.10 19.88
N ILE A 92 2.14 5.05 20.68
CA ILE A 92 3.19 6.08 20.69
C ILE A 92 3.92 6.21 19.33
N THR A 93 3.84 5.19 18.47
CA THR A 93 4.47 5.19 17.15
C THR A 93 3.48 5.53 16.05
N GLY A 94 3.79 6.60 15.31
CA GLY A 94 3.08 7.01 14.12
C GLY A 94 3.18 5.98 12.99
N VAL A 95 2.20 6.02 12.09
CA VAL A 95 2.21 5.25 10.85
C VAL A 95 3.10 5.95 9.83
N THR A 96 3.94 5.19 9.15
CA THR A 96 4.91 5.68 8.17
C THR A 96 4.58 5.31 6.72
N GLY A 97 3.48 4.58 6.51
CA GLY A 97 3.02 4.12 5.22
C GLY A 97 1.67 3.42 5.36
N LEU A 98 0.79 3.59 4.38
CA LEU A 98 -0.56 3.02 4.35
C LEU A 98 -0.97 2.78 2.90
N SER A 99 -1.27 1.54 2.53
CA SER A 99 -1.67 1.18 1.18
C SER A 99 -2.61 -0.02 1.14
N TRP A 100 -3.62 0.03 0.26
CA TRP A 100 -4.35 -1.16 -0.15
C TRP A 100 -3.59 -1.89 -1.24
N VAL A 101 -3.37 -3.19 -1.03
CA VAL A 101 -2.79 -4.09 -2.01
C VAL A 101 -3.87 -4.99 -2.56
N GLU A 102 -4.09 -4.92 -3.86
CA GLU A 102 -5.09 -5.75 -4.55
C GLU A 102 -4.43 -7.04 -5.06
N ILE A 103 -4.87 -8.18 -4.53
CA ILE A 103 -4.50 -9.48 -5.08
C ILE A 103 -5.56 -9.88 -6.10
N PRO A 104 -5.17 -10.10 -7.38
CA PRO A 104 -6.09 -10.48 -8.44
C PRO A 104 -6.95 -11.68 -8.06
N ASP A 105 -8.25 -11.56 -8.31
CA ASP A 105 -9.26 -12.60 -8.08
C ASP A 105 -9.46 -13.03 -6.61
N LYS A 106 -8.64 -12.49 -5.69
CA LYS A 106 -8.51 -13.02 -4.32
C LYS A 106 -8.91 -12.06 -3.21
N ARG A 107 -8.85 -10.72 -3.41
CA ARG A 107 -9.27 -9.58 -2.54
C ARG A 107 -8.12 -8.62 -2.24
N ARG A 108 -8.42 -7.62 -1.40
CA ARG A 108 -7.54 -6.56 -0.92
C ARG A 108 -6.92 -6.90 0.45
N ILE A 109 -5.66 -6.56 0.62
CA ILE A 109 -4.94 -6.59 1.90
C ILE A 109 -4.61 -5.15 2.28
N LEU A 110 -4.88 -4.77 3.52
CA LEU A 110 -4.38 -3.50 4.01
C LEU A 110 -2.94 -3.69 4.49
N VAL A 111 -2.06 -2.88 3.94
CA VAL A 111 -0.66 -2.80 4.34
C VAL A 111 -0.43 -1.47 5.04
N TYR A 112 0.20 -1.50 6.21
CA TYR A 112 0.68 -0.29 6.85
C TYR A 112 2.01 -0.54 7.56
N THR A 113 2.80 0.51 7.70
CA THR A 113 4.10 0.44 8.36
C THR A 113 4.14 1.36 9.56
N LYS A 114 4.90 0.95 10.57
CA LYS A 114 5.40 1.79 11.66
C LYS A 114 6.92 1.66 11.68
N PRO A 115 7.68 2.51 12.39
CA PRO A 115 9.14 2.40 12.44
C PRO A 115 9.58 0.97 12.79
N GLY A 116 10.28 0.30 11.86
CA GLY A 116 10.81 -1.05 12.04
C GLY A 116 9.82 -2.21 11.85
N ILE A 117 8.55 -1.97 11.56
CA ILE A 117 7.53 -3.04 11.48
C ILE A 117 6.58 -2.82 10.31
N LEU A 118 6.42 -3.85 9.48
CA LEU A 118 5.34 -3.98 8.50
C LEU A 118 4.16 -4.71 9.13
N TYR A 119 2.96 -4.19 8.92
CA TYR A 119 1.70 -4.84 9.30
C TYR A 119 0.87 -5.15 8.07
N LEU A 120 0.27 -6.33 8.06
CA LEU A 120 -0.70 -6.76 7.07
C LEU A 120 -2.01 -7.08 7.78
N TRP A 121 -3.12 -6.67 7.17
CA TRP A 121 -4.45 -7.10 7.58
C TRP A 121 -5.22 -7.62 6.39
N CYS A 122 -5.74 -8.84 6.52
CA CYS A 122 -6.59 -9.48 5.53
C CYS A 122 -7.99 -9.73 6.12
N PRO A 123 -9.07 -9.21 5.50
CA PRO A 123 -10.41 -9.59 5.90
C PRO A 123 -10.66 -11.08 5.63
N PRO A 124 -11.63 -11.71 6.32
CA PRO A 124 -12.07 -13.06 5.99
C PRO A 124 -12.42 -13.19 4.49
N SER A 125 -11.76 -14.10 3.79
CA SER A 125 -11.96 -14.36 2.37
C SER A 125 -11.78 -15.85 2.06
N PRO A 126 -12.65 -16.48 1.25
CA PRO A 126 -12.46 -17.87 0.85
C PRO A 126 -11.28 -18.07 -0.13
N ASN A 127 -10.80 -16.99 -0.76
CA ASN A 127 -9.81 -17.06 -1.85
C ASN A 127 -8.37 -16.74 -1.41
N ILE A 128 -8.17 -16.33 -0.16
CA ILE A 128 -6.85 -16.07 0.43
C ILE A 128 -6.59 -17.13 1.48
N GLY A 129 -5.37 -17.70 1.49
CA GLY A 129 -5.02 -18.79 2.39
C GLY A 129 -4.91 -18.40 3.88
N TRP A 130 -5.04 -17.11 4.18
CA TRP A 130 -4.89 -16.55 5.51
C TRP A 130 -5.86 -15.38 5.75
N THR A 131 -6.13 -15.09 7.02
CA THR A 131 -6.98 -13.98 7.45
C THR A 131 -6.43 -13.36 8.73
N GLY A 132 -6.90 -12.15 9.08
CA GLY A 132 -6.51 -11.46 10.30
C GLY A 132 -5.23 -10.64 10.13
N TYR A 133 -4.43 -10.55 11.20
CA TYR A 133 -3.23 -9.72 11.25
C TYR A 133 -1.95 -10.54 11.10
N ARG A 134 -0.96 -9.93 10.43
CA ARG A 134 0.44 -10.35 10.46
C ARG A 134 1.31 -9.13 10.67
N SER A 135 2.45 -9.33 11.32
CA SER A 135 3.46 -8.30 11.52
C SER A 135 4.85 -8.86 11.26
N PHE A 136 5.68 -8.09 10.58
CA PHE A 136 7.06 -8.47 10.27
C PHE A 136 8.01 -7.38 10.71
N ARG A 137 9.02 -7.77 11.49
CA ARG A 137 10.10 -6.87 11.85
C ARG A 137 11.00 -6.66 10.64
N LEU A 138 11.23 -5.41 10.29
CA LEU A 138 12.13 -5.02 9.22
C LEU A 138 13.59 -5.16 9.70
N GLN A 139 14.44 -5.68 8.82
CA GLN A 139 15.87 -5.84 9.07
C GLN A 139 16.66 -4.80 8.29
N THR A 140 17.56 -4.08 8.94
CA THR A 140 18.42 -3.10 8.28
C THR A 140 19.22 -3.76 7.16
N GLN A 141 19.06 -3.28 5.93
CA GLN A 141 19.90 -3.64 4.79
C GLN A 141 21.11 -2.70 4.82
N LYS A 142 22.30 -3.21 5.11
CA LYS A 142 23.50 -2.38 5.32
C LYS A 142 24.08 -1.85 4.00
N LEU A 143 23.45 -0.84 3.42
CA LEU A 143 23.83 -0.23 2.14
C LEU A 143 24.74 1.00 2.30
N SER A 144 24.57 1.74 3.41
CA SER A 144 25.33 2.93 3.79
C SER A 144 25.35 3.08 5.31
N VAL A 145 26.07 4.08 5.83
CA VAL A 145 26.06 4.42 7.27
C VAL A 145 24.67 4.82 7.79
N SER A 146 23.84 5.36 6.89
CA SER A 146 22.48 5.85 7.19
C SER A 146 21.39 4.79 7.06
N SER A 147 21.76 3.55 6.72
CA SER A 147 20.81 2.45 6.58
C SER A 147 20.09 2.13 7.88
N SER A 148 18.76 2.14 7.85
CA SER A 148 17.93 1.88 9.02
C SER A 148 16.55 1.35 8.66
N ALA A 149 16.16 0.24 9.29
CA ALA A 149 14.80 -0.28 9.21
C ALA A 149 13.73 0.64 9.82
N LEU A 150 14.11 1.75 10.47
CA LEU A 150 13.20 2.72 11.08
C LEU A 150 12.75 3.83 10.10
N HIS A 151 13.36 3.90 8.92
CA HIS A 151 12.99 4.89 7.92
C HIS A 151 11.52 4.73 7.46
N PRO A 152 10.85 5.82 7.05
CA PRO A 152 9.51 5.74 6.51
C PRO A 152 9.43 4.90 5.23
N SER A 153 8.24 4.35 4.95
CA SER A 153 7.96 3.66 3.70
C SER A 153 7.81 4.68 2.56
N SER A 154 8.55 4.50 1.47
CA SER A 154 8.37 5.28 0.23
C SER A 154 7.43 4.61 -0.76
N SER A 155 7.35 3.27 -0.76
CA SER A 155 6.44 2.56 -1.65
C SER A 155 6.08 1.16 -1.15
N VAL A 156 4.89 0.71 -1.55
CA VAL A 156 4.36 -0.64 -1.34
C VAL A 156 3.81 -1.14 -2.68
N GLN A 157 4.40 -2.20 -3.22
CA GLN A 157 4.03 -2.77 -4.52
C GLN A 157 3.79 -4.28 -4.41
N TYR A 158 2.78 -4.80 -5.08
CA TYR A 158 2.54 -6.24 -5.17
C TYR A 158 2.89 -6.77 -6.54
N ILE A 159 3.77 -7.77 -6.58
CA ILE A 159 4.32 -8.37 -7.78
C ILE A 159 3.61 -9.69 -8.03
N ARG A 160 2.54 -9.64 -8.83
CA ARG A 160 1.65 -10.78 -9.08
C ARG A 160 2.39 -12.05 -9.50
N PRO A 161 3.34 -12.04 -10.46
CA PRO A 161 4.00 -13.26 -10.90
C PRO A 161 4.82 -13.96 -9.80
N LEU A 162 5.21 -13.24 -8.75
CA LEU A 162 6.01 -13.74 -7.64
C LEU A 162 5.20 -13.98 -6.36
N ASP A 163 3.92 -13.63 -6.35
CA ASP A 163 3.09 -13.54 -5.15
C ASP A 163 3.83 -12.84 -3.99
N ALA A 164 4.47 -11.71 -4.30
CA ALA A 164 5.37 -11.02 -3.40
C ALA A 164 4.97 -9.56 -3.20
N LEU A 165 5.05 -9.10 -1.95
CA LEU A 165 4.98 -7.71 -1.57
C LEU A 165 6.40 -7.13 -1.52
N LEU A 166 6.59 -6.03 -2.23
CA LEU A 166 7.80 -5.22 -2.19
C LEU A 166 7.51 -3.95 -1.38
N LEU A 167 8.27 -3.76 -0.31
CA LEU A 167 8.28 -2.54 0.49
C LEU A 167 9.61 -1.84 0.27
N THR A 168 9.57 -0.55 -0.04
CA THR A 168 10.77 0.29 -0.17
C THR A 168 10.77 1.33 0.94
N LEU A 169 11.90 1.51 1.61
CA LEU A 169 12.09 2.55 2.62
C LEU A 169 12.81 3.78 2.04
N PHE A 170 12.76 4.89 2.77
CA PHE A 170 13.38 6.14 2.36
C PHE A 170 14.90 6.06 2.21
N ASP A 171 15.61 5.14 2.87
CA ASP A 171 17.06 4.94 2.73
C ASP A 171 17.47 4.12 1.50
N GLY A 172 16.50 3.79 0.64
CA GLY A 172 16.73 3.01 -0.57
C GLY A 172 16.76 1.50 -0.33
N SER A 173 16.50 1.03 0.89
CA SER A 173 16.38 -0.40 1.16
C SER A 173 15.06 -0.99 0.67
N PHE A 174 15.14 -2.23 0.20
CA PHE A 174 14.03 -3.03 -0.30
C PHE A 174 13.78 -4.21 0.63
N HIS A 175 12.50 -4.49 0.89
CA HIS A 175 12.05 -5.62 1.69
C HIS A 175 11.01 -6.43 0.93
N VAL A 176 11.26 -7.73 0.80
CA VAL A 176 10.41 -8.66 0.06
C VAL A 176 9.68 -9.59 1.03
N PHE A 177 8.37 -9.69 0.87
CA PHE A 177 7.51 -10.62 1.60
C PHE A 177 6.79 -11.52 0.60
N HIS A 178 7.08 -12.81 0.65
CA HIS A 178 6.57 -13.80 -0.29
C HIS A 178 5.25 -14.39 0.16
N ASN A 179 4.58 -15.09 -0.75
CA ASN A 179 3.38 -15.88 -0.51
C ASN A 179 2.21 -15.04 0.04
N LEU A 180 2.11 -13.78 -0.39
CA LEU A 180 1.14 -12.83 0.15
C LEU A 180 -0.30 -13.33 0.02
N SER A 181 -0.60 -14.13 -1.01
CA SER A 181 -1.94 -14.69 -1.25
C SER A 181 -2.26 -15.97 -0.47
N SER A 182 -1.28 -16.56 0.24
CA SER A 182 -1.46 -17.84 0.96
C SER A 182 -1.07 -17.78 2.43
N GLU A 183 0.20 -17.53 2.77
CA GLU A 183 0.66 -17.27 4.12
C GLU A 183 1.95 -16.44 4.01
N PRO A 184 1.90 -15.12 4.31
CA PRO A 184 3.03 -14.23 4.03
C PRO A 184 4.28 -14.61 4.82
N SER A 185 5.44 -14.61 4.17
CA SER A 185 6.73 -14.99 4.77
C SER A 185 7.86 -14.08 4.30
N THR A 186 8.87 -13.85 5.15
CA THR A 186 10.12 -13.16 4.75
C THR A 186 11.08 -14.10 4.03
N THR A 187 10.85 -15.40 4.11
CA THR A 187 11.65 -16.41 3.42
C THR A 187 11.01 -16.77 2.09
N PRO A 188 11.79 -16.80 0.99
CA PRO A 188 11.30 -17.28 -0.29
C PRO A 188 11.01 -18.78 -0.20
N ARG A 189 9.96 -19.24 -0.88
CA ARG A 189 9.76 -20.68 -1.11
C ARG A 189 10.68 -21.14 -2.23
N SER A 190 11.39 -22.24 -1.99
CA SER A 190 12.13 -22.94 -3.03
C SER A 190 11.16 -23.37 -4.13
N THR A 191 11.17 -22.64 -5.24
CA THR A 191 10.32 -22.94 -6.39
C THR A 191 11.16 -23.73 -7.40
N PRO A 192 10.77 -24.95 -7.78
CA PRO A 192 11.50 -25.73 -8.77
C PRO A 192 11.66 -24.93 -10.07
N GLY A 193 12.89 -24.74 -10.54
CA GLY A 193 13.19 -24.06 -11.81
C GLY A 193 13.67 -22.60 -11.71
N PHE A 194 13.56 -21.95 -10.55
CA PHE A 194 14.19 -20.64 -10.33
C PHE A 194 15.57 -20.81 -9.69
N LYS A 195 16.62 -20.32 -10.36
CA LYS A 195 18.00 -20.45 -9.89
C LYS A 195 18.27 -19.62 -8.63
N GLU A 196 17.63 -18.46 -8.49
CA GLU A 196 17.78 -17.59 -7.33
C GLU A 196 16.46 -16.91 -6.98
N PRO A 197 16.05 -16.88 -5.70
CA PRO A 197 14.87 -16.15 -5.28
C PRO A 197 15.14 -14.64 -5.27
N VAL A 198 14.11 -13.84 -5.54
CA VAL A 198 14.15 -12.39 -5.32
C VAL A 198 14.18 -12.14 -3.82
N THR A 199 15.25 -11.55 -3.30
CA THR A 199 15.42 -11.27 -1.86
C THR A 199 15.54 -9.78 -1.58
N SER A 200 15.24 -9.39 -0.34
CA SER A 200 15.46 -8.02 0.18
C SER A 200 16.88 -7.55 -0.05
N GLU A 201 17.87 -8.41 0.24
CA GLU A 201 19.29 -8.11 0.11
C GLU A 201 19.68 -7.88 -1.36
N ASN A 202 19.28 -8.78 -2.26
CA ASN A 202 19.64 -8.68 -3.69
C ASN A 202 19.06 -7.42 -4.33
N LEU A 203 17.79 -7.08 -4.04
CA LEU A 203 17.17 -5.87 -4.58
C LEU A 203 17.78 -4.59 -3.99
N SER A 204 18.08 -4.59 -2.70
CA SER A 204 18.72 -3.47 -2.02
C SER A 204 20.13 -3.20 -2.58
N ASN A 205 20.93 -4.26 -2.75
CA ASN A 205 22.26 -4.16 -3.35
C ASN A 205 22.20 -3.72 -4.82
N ALA A 206 21.24 -4.22 -5.59
CA ALA A 206 21.02 -3.79 -6.97
C ALA A 206 20.66 -2.31 -7.05
N SER A 207 19.73 -1.85 -6.22
CA SER A 207 19.35 -0.43 -6.16
C SER A 207 20.53 0.46 -5.76
N ARG A 208 21.29 0.08 -4.74
CA ARG A 208 22.50 0.82 -4.34
C ARG A 208 23.55 0.86 -5.44
N SER A 209 23.73 -0.24 -6.18
CA SER A 209 24.66 -0.29 -7.30
C SER A 209 24.25 0.66 -8.43
N ILE A 210 22.96 0.74 -8.73
CA ILE A 210 22.42 1.68 -9.72
C ILE A 210 22.63 3.13 -9.25
N PHE A 211 22.37 3.42 -7.98
CA PHE A 211 22.63 4.74 -7.40
C PHE A 211 24.10 5.17 -7.53
N ILE A 212 25.05 4.29 -7.19
CA ILE A 212 26.48 4.56 -7.35
C ILE A 212 26.86 4.80 -8.82
N GLN A 213 26.20 4.14 -9.76
CA GLN A 213 26.47 4.32 -11.19
C GLN A 213 25.84 5.60 -11.77
N SER A 214 24.71 6.05 -11.22
CA SER A 214 23.99 7.22 -11.72
C SER A 214 24.49 8.55 -11.14
N GLU A 215 25.12 8.52 -9.98
CA GLU A 215 25.59 9.70 -9.24
C GLU A 215 27.13 9.74 -9.20
N GLU A 216 27.72 10.92 -9.33
CA GLU A 216 29.18 11.09 -9.26
C GLU A 216 29.65 11.25 -7.80
N GLY A 217 30.77 10.61 -7.46
CA GLY A 217 31.43 10.83 -6.17
C GLY A 217 30.73 10.21 -4.96
N VAL A 218 29.85 9.21 -5.16
CA VAL A 218 29.13 8.55 -4.07
C VAL A 218 30.07 7.83 -3.11
N GLU A 219 29.97 8.19 -1.82
CA GLU A 219 30.65 7.55 -0.71
C GLU A 219 29.73 6.59 0.06
N PHE A 220 30.32 5.77 0.94
CA PHE A 220 29.55 4.88 1.82
C PHE A 220 28.75 5.63 2.90
N SER A 221 29.11 6.89 3.17
CA SER A 221 28.36 7.83 4.01
C SER A 221 27.06 8.30 3.36
N ASP A 222 27.04 8.40 2.02
CA ASP A 222 25.92 8.96 1.29
C ASP A 222 24.71 8.03 1.28
N MET A 223 23.54 8.60 1.59
CA MET A 223 22.27 7.87 1.56
C MET A 223 21.61 7.99 0.19
N ASN A 224 21.20 6.85 -0.37
CA ASN A 224 20.31 6.80 -1.53
C ASN A 224 18.87 7.03 -1.07
N ARG A 225 18.40 8.28 -1.10
CA ARG A 225 17.04 8.59 -0.65
C ARG A 225 16.01 8.28 -1.72
N ILE A 226 15.22 7.21 -1.57
CA ILE A 226 14.10 6.90 -2.48
C ILE A 226 12.80 7.51 -1.94
N THR A 227 12.23 8.46 -2.66
CA THR A 227 10.97 9.15 -2.27
C THR A 227 9.72 8.60 -2.94
N GLY A 228 9.89 7.80 -3.98
CA GLY A 228 8.78 7.13 -4.66
C GLY A 228 9.27 6.03 -5.58
N LEU A 229 8.50 4.94 -5.65
CA LEU A 229 8.76 3.81 -6.52
C LEU A 229 7.45 3.23 -7.03
N THR A 230 7.38 2.88 -8.31
CA THR A 230 6.24 2.19 -8.90
C THR A 230 6.70 1.13 -9.89
N SER A 231 5.90 0.09 -10.08
CA SER A 231 6.12 -0.85 -11.18
C SER A 231 5.66 -0.23 -12.50
N TYR A 232 6.47 -0.36 -13.54
CA TYR A 232 6.14 0.09 -14.90
C TYR A 232 5.26 -0.93 -15.63
N ASP A 233 5.58 -2.22 -15.47
CA ASP A 233 4.93 -3.33 -16.18
C ASP A 233 4.08 -4.25 -15.27
N GLY A 234 3.99 -3.93 -13.98
CA GLY A 234 3.34 -4.76 -12.97
C GLY A 234 4.12 -6.02 -12.58
N SER A 235 5.39 -6.13 -12.97
CA SER A 235 6.21 -7.32 -12.82
C SER A 235 7.68 -7.00 -12.48
N SER A 236 8.59 -7.07 -13.44
CA SER A 236 10.04 -6.98 -13.24
C SER A 236 10.63 -5.59 -13.43
N THR A 237 9.90 -4.66 -14.05
CA THR A 237 10.42 -3.32 -14.34
C THR A 237 9.86 -2.30 -13.36
N PHE A 238 10.76 -1.53 -12.74
CA PHE A 238 10.43 -0.50 -11.77
C PHE A 238 11.01 0.84 -12.19
N ILE A 239 10.30 1.90 -11.82
CA ILE A 239 10.76 3.29 -11.94
C ILE A 239 10.70 3.88 -10.54
N TRP A 240 11.75 4.59 -10.15
CA TRP A 240 11.82 5.29 -8.88
C TRP A 240 12.49 6.65 -9.03
N ILE A 241 12.30 7.49 -8.02
CA ILE A 241 12.98 8.78 -7.86
C ILE A 241 13.92 8.62 -6.68
N GLN A 242 15.17 9.03 -6.89
CA GLN A 242 16.22 9.00 -5.88
C GLN A 242 16.95 10.33 -5.79
N GLU A 243 17.47 10.62 -4.59
CA GLU A 243 18.30 11.79 -4.30
C GLU A 243 19.51 11.35 -3.47
N CYS A 244 20.69 11.91 -3.74
CA CYS A 244 21.85 11.75 -2.87
C CYS A 244 21.71 12.68 -1.66
N VAL A 245 21.70 12.12 -0.45
CA VAL A 245 21.78 12.88 0.80
C VAL A 245 23.17 12.69 1.38
N VAL A 246 23.98 13.74 1.27
CA VAL A 246 25.35 13.79 1.80
C VAL A 246 25.30 14.00 3.30
N ASP A 247 25.99 13.14 4.04
CA ASP A 247 26.18 13.34 5.48
C ASP A 247 27.35 14.30 5.70
N LEU A 248 27.09 15.49 6.23
CA LEU A 248 28.10 16.54 6.43
C LEU A 248 28.90 16.37 7.74
N THR A 249 28.96 15.16 8.29
CA THR A 249 29.60 14.87 9.59
C THR A 249 31.10 15.05 9.59
#